data_AF-A0A812NP12-F1
#
_entry.id   AF-A0A812NP12-F1
#
_cell.length_a   1.000
_cell.length_b   1.000
_cell.length_c   1.000
_cell.angle_alpha   90.00
_cell.angle_beta   90.00
_cell.angle_gamma   90.00
#
_symmetry.space_group_name_H-M   'P 1'
#
loop_
_entity.id
_entity.type
_entity.pdbx_description
1 polymer ?
#
loop_
_entity_poly.entity_id
_entity_poly.type
_entity_poly.pdbx_seq_one_letter_code
_entity_poly.pdbx_strand_id
1 'polypeptide(L)'
;MKLEFPMSEIFTERVLMQYTRLFRIIALAHHALECLKGAWGALAGLGAGSRGSAMPPTALIALRHELHHFAATIHRYLLVDVVATEFKQLEAKVMEASSLDTLLAAHSACLRRCVARSFLEAGSQDALTAVVGILDQALELSCLLEEVDLQLPSLPASVIVRLRRIETTFCDLRRSLKLGYMDGGLTEADGLVQEVLPASDDFS
;
A
#
# COMPACT_ATOMS: atom_id res chain seq x y z
N MET A 1 -20.04 -14.63 -5.75
CA MET A 1 -19.77 -16.09 -5.74
C MET A 1 -20.93 -16.75 -5.02
N LYS A 2 -21.64 -17.69 -5.65
CA LYS A 2 -22.72 -18.45 -5.00
C LYS A 2 -22.07 -19.74 -4.48
N LEU A 3 -21.97 -19.89 -3.17
CA LEU A 3 -21.41 -21.10 -2.56
C LEU A 3 -22.57 -22.05 -2.25
N GLU A 4 -22.42 -23.31 -2.64
CA GLU A 4 -23.39 -24.36 -2.34
C GLU A 4 -23.07 -25.04 -1.00
N PHE A 5 -24.08 -25.65 -0.41
CA PHE A 5 -23.92 -26.49 0.76
C PHE A 5 -22.94 -27.64 0.44
N PRO A 6 -21.99 -27.99 1.32
CA PRO A 6 -21.82 -27.51 2.71
C PRO A 6 -20.90 -26.30 2.90
N MET A 7 -20.33 -25.74 1.82
CA MET A 7 -19.33 -24.67 1.90
C MET A 7 -19.91 -23.33 2.36
N SER A 8 -21.22 -23.12 2.15
CA SER A 8 -21.95 -21.95 2.65
C SER A 8 -21.91 -21.81 4.17
N GLU A 9 -21.76 -22.92 4.91
CA GLU A 9 -21.67 -22.92 6.38
C GLU A 9 -20.32 -22.37 6.87
N ILE A 10 -19.25 -22.61 6.11
CA ILE A 10 -17.90 -22.15 6.45
C ILE A 10 -17.71 -20.69 5.99
N PHE A 11 -18.17 -20.37 4.79
CA PHE A 11 -18.01 -19.07 4.16
C PHE A 11 -19.27 -18.25 4.26
N THR A 12 -19.61 -17.89 5.49
CA THR A 12 -20.74 -16.98 5.77
C THR A 12 -20.54 -15.62 5.10
N GLU A 13 -21.63 -14.87 4.93
CA GLU A 13 -21.58 -13.52 4.36
C GLU A 13 -20.59 -12.60 5.10
N ARG A 14 -20.57 -12.68 6.43
CA ARG A 14 -19.64 -11.92 7.27
C ARG A 14 -18.17 -12.22 6.95
N VAL A 15 -17.85 -13.50 6.78
CA VAL A 15 -16.50 -13.98 6.42
C VAL A 15 -16.12 -13.48 5.02
N LEU A 16 -17.04 -13.58 4.05
CA LEU A 16 -16.82 -13.08 2.68
C LEU A 16 -16.62 -11.56 2.65
N MET A 17 -17.31 -10.80 3.49
CA MET A 17 -17.06 -9.37 3.64
C MET A 17 -15.65 -9.08 4.16
N GLN A 18 -15.13 -9.85 5.13
CA GLN A 18 -13.76 -9.69 5.63
C GLN A 18 -12.72 -9.97 4.54
N TYR A 19 -12.90 -11.05 3.77
CA TYR A 19 -12.06 -11.34 2.60
C TYR A 19 -12.10 -10.20 1.57
N THR A 20 -13.29 -9.69 1.27
CA THR A 20 -13.46 -8.60 0.30
C THR A 20 -12.73 -7.34 0.76
N ARG A 21 -12.79 -7.00 2.05
CA ARG A 21 -12.10 -5.83 2.60
C ARG A 21 -10.58 -5.99 2.53
N LEU A 22 -10.04 -7.15 2.88
CA LEU A 22 -8.62 -7.47 2.75
C LEU A 22 -8.16 -7.42 1.28
N PHE A 23 -8.93 -8.05 0.40
CA PHE A 23 -8.64 -8.06 -1.03
C PHE A 23 -8.56 -6.65 -1.61
N ARG A 24 -9.50 -5.76 -1.27
CA ARG A 24 -9.53 -4.39 -1.80
C ARG A 24 -8.25 -3.61 -1.54
N ILE A 25 -7.75 -3.62 -0.30
CA ILE A 25 -6.54 -2.88 0.04
C ILE A 25 -5.28 -3.51 -0.59
N ILE A 26 -5.19 -4.84 -0.63
CA ILE A 26 -4.10 -5.56 -1.28
C ILE A 26 -4.09 -5.27 -2.78
N ALA A 27 -5.25 -5.34 -3.43
CA ALA A 27 -5.42 -5.08 -4.85
C ALA A 27 -5.07 -3.63 -5.21
N LEU A 28 -5.46 -2.67 -4.36
CA LEU A 28 -5.07 -1.26 -4.56
C LEU A 28 -3.55 -1.09 -4.49
N ALA A 29 -2.89 -1.66 -3.49
CA ALA A 29 -1.43 -1.59 -3.36
C ALA A 29 -0.72 -2.27 -4.55
N HIS A 30 -1.21 -3.43 -4.98
CA HIS A 30 -0.70 -4.13 -6.15
C HIS A 30 -0.88 -3.30 -7.43
N HIS A 31 -2.06 -2.72 -7.63
CA HIS A 31 -2.35 -1.90 -8.80
C HIS A 31 -1.45 -0.66 -8.88
N ALA A 32 -1.29 0.06 -7.75
CA ALA A 32 -0.39 1.21 -7.68
C ALA A 32 1.06 0.85 -8.03
N LEU A 33 1.54 -0.33 -7.59
CA LEU A 33 2.86 -0.83 -7.96
C LEU A 33 3.01 -1.06 -9.46
N GLU A 34 2.05 -1.72 -10.09
CA GLU A 34 2.11 -2.00 -11.52
C GLU A 34 2.07 -0.70 -12.36
N CYS A 35 1.25 0.27 -11.97
CA CYS A 35 1.22 1.60 -12.60
C CYS A 35 2.58 2.32 -12.48
N LEU A 36 3.16 2.36 -11.28
CA LEU A 36 4.47 3.00 -11.07
C LEU A 36 5.60 2.29 -11.81
N LYS A 37 5.54 0.95 -11.95
CA LYS A 37 6.49 0.18 -12.78
C LYS A 37 6.34 0.53 -14.26
N GLY A 38 5.12 0.60 -14.78
CA GLY A 38 4.84 1.02 -16.14
C GLY A 38 5.40 2.41 -16.46
N ALA A 39 5.25 3.34 -15.51
CA ALA A 39 5.75 4.70 -15.65
C ALA A 39 7.30 4.83 -15.66
N TRP A 40 8.04 3.79 -15.24
CA TRP A 40 9.50 3.82 -15.22
C TRP A 40 10.11 3.97 -16.62
N GLY A 41 9.52 3.32 -17.63
CA GLY A 41 10.02 3.39 -19.00
C GLY A 41 10.05 4.82 -19.55
N ALA A 42 9.02 5.61 -19.20
CA ALA A 42 8.94 7.02 -19.58
C ALA A 42 9.99 7.88 -18.86
N LEU A 43 10.30 7.56 -17.60
CA LEU A 43 11.26 8.31 -16.78
C LEU A 43 12.73 7.96 -17.07
N ALA A 44 13.04 6.70 -17.38
CA ALA A 44 14.41 6.23 -17.60
C ALA A 44 15.08 6.88 -18.82
N GLY A 45 14.29 7.40 -19.77
CA GLY A 45 14.77 8.11 -20.95
C GLY A 45 15.09 9.60 -20.74
N LEU A 46 14.71 10.19 -19.59
CA LEU A 46 15.05 11.57 -19.22
C LEU A 46 16.53 11.65 -18.83
N GLY A 47 17.42 11.75 -19.82
CA GLY A 47 18.84 12.00 -19.59
C GLY A 47 19.09 13.32 -18.84
N ALA A 48 20.32 13.50 -18.35
CA ALA A 48 20.79 14.66 -17.57
C ALA A 48 20.78 16.03 -18.30
N GLY A 49 20.09 16.14 -19.45
CA GLY A 49 20.12 17.28 -20.36
C GLY A 49 19.11 18.39 -20.08
N SER A 50 18.09 18.17 -19.24
CA SER A 50 17.11 19.22 -18.91
C SER A 50 17.62 20.14 -17.80
N ARG A 51 18.60 20.98 -18.15
CA ARG A 51 19.11 22.05 -17.29
C ARG A 51 18.21 23.28 -17.51
N GLY A 52 17.14 23.41 -16.72
CA GLY A 52 16.28 24.61 -16.75
C GLY A 52 14.83 24.43 -16.31
N SER A 53 14.37 23.20 -16.03
CA SER A 53 12.99 22.96 -15.57
C SER A 53 12.80 23.32 -14.09
N ALA A 54 11.63 23.86 -13.75
CA ALA A 54 11.21 24.19 -12.37
C ALA A 54 11.06 22.96 -11.44
N MET A 55 11.18 21.76 -12.00
CA MET A 55 11.43 20.51 -11.28
C MET A 55 12.49 19.73 -12.06
N PRO A 56 13.66 19.43 -11.46
CA PRO A 56 14.70 18.68 -12.14
C PRO A 56 14.23 17.23 -12.35
N PRO A 57 14.63 16.56 -13.46
CA PRO A 57 14.28 15.16 -13.72
C PRO A 57 14.61 14.23 -12.54
N THR A 58 15.67 14.54 -11.79
CA THR A 58 16.08 13.80 -10.60
C THR A 58 15.03 13.85 -9.47
N ALA A 59 14.36 14.99 -9.26
CA ALA A 59 13.31 15.11 -8.24
C ALA A 59 12.07 14.28 -8.61
N LEU A 60 11.71 14.25 -9.90
CA LEU A 60 10.60 13.42 -10.37
C LEU A 60 10.89 11.92 -10.25
N ILE A 61 12.11 11.51 -10.60
CA ILE A 61 12.60 10.14 -10.41
C ILE A 61 12.58 9.77 -8.92
N ALA A 62 13.04 10.67 -8.05
CA ALA A 62 13.03 10.47 -6.60
C ALA A 62 11.61 10.30 -6.06
N LEU A 63 10.68 11.19 -6.41
CA LEU A 63 9.27 11.10 -5.99
C LEU A 63 8.64 9.77 -6.42
N ARG A 64 8.83 9.37 -7.69
CA ARG A 64 8.35 8.07 -8.19
C ARG A 64 8.98 6.90 -7.43
N HIS A 65 10.28 6.99 -7.12
CA HIS A 65 10.98 5.97 -6.35
C HIS A 65 10.43 5.86 -4.92
N GLU A 66 10.21 6.98 -4.23
CA GLU A 66 9.64 6.98 -2.88
C GLU A 66 8.22 6.40 -2.83
N LEU A 67 7.35 6.79 -3.78
CA LEU A 67 6.00 6.24 -3.89
C LEU A 67 6.00 4.75 -4.21
N HIS A 68 6.91 4.30 -5.08
CA HIS A 68 7.06 2.87 -5.41
C HIS A 68 7.55 2.08 -4.21
N HIS A 69 8.54 2.60 -3.48
CA HIS A 69 9.04 1.99 -2.26
C HIS A 69 7.93 1.84 -1.22
N PHE A 70 7.16 2.89 -0.97
CA PHE A 70 6.03 2.84 -0.05
C PHE A 70 5.01 1.77 -0.45
N ALA A 71 4.56 1.77 -1.72
CA ALA A 71 3.57 0.81 -2.21
C ALA A 71 4.10 -0.63 -2.14
N ALA A 72 5.40 -0.85 -2.41
CA ALA A 72 6.05 -2.15 -2.33
C ALA A 72 6.05 -2.68 -0.89
N THR A 73 6.40 -1.81 0.05
CA THR A 73 6.47 -2.16 1.47
C THR A 73 5.08 -2.47 2.05
N ILE A 74 4.06 -1.66 1.74
CA ILE A 74 2.68 -1.96 2.16
C ILE A 74 2.17 -3.26 1.54
N HIS A 75 2.40 -3.47 0.24
CA HIS A 75 1.99 -4.70 -0.43
C HIS A 75 2.68 -5.94 0.17
N ARG A 76 4.00 -5.87 0.42
CA ARG A 76 4.77 -6.94 1.07
C ARG A 76 4.22 -7.24 2.45
N TYR A 77 4.01 -6.22 3.28
CA TYR A 77 3.47 -6.39 4.61
C TYR A 77 2.11 -7.09 4.62
N LEU A 78 1.16 -6.59 3.82
CA LEU A 78 -0.19 -7.15 3.78
C LEU A 78 -0.17 -8.61 3.33
N LEU A 79 0.61 -8.97 2.31
CA LEU A 79 0.65 -10.33 1.80
C LEU A 79 1.46 -11.28 2.67
N VAL A 80 2.65 -10.88 3.10
CA VAL A 80 3.62 -11.78 3.75
C VAL A 80 3.48 -11.73 5.26
N ASP A 81 3.61 -10.54 5.83
CA ASP A 81 3.70 -10.36 7.29
C ASP A 81 2.33 -10.51 7.97
N VAL A 82 1.25 -10.21 7.24
CA VAL A 82 -0.13 -10.40 7.69
C VAL A 82 -0.72 -11.70 7.12
N VAL A 83 -1.05 -11.75 5.83
CA VAL A 83 -1.85 -12.85 5.28
C VAL A 83 -1.11 -14.20 5.35
N ALA A 84 0.11 -14.31 4.83
CA ALA A 84 0.82 -15.59 4.81
C ALA A 84 1.12 -16.11 6.22
N THR A 85 1.49 -15.21 7.14
CA THR A 85 1.77 -15.57 8.54
C THR A 85 0.53 -16.10 9.25
N GLU A 86 -0.61 -15.42 9.12
CA GLU A 86 -1.87 -15.86 9.75
C GLU A 86 -2.41 -17.16 9.13
N PHE A 87 -2.28 -17.30 7.81
CA PHE A 87 -2.71 -18.53 7.12
C PHE A 87 -1.86 -19.74 7.49
N LYS A 88 -0.54 -19.57 7.68
CA LYS A 88 0.32 -20.64 8.17
C LYS A 88 -0.11 -21.13 9.56
N GLN A 89 -0.50 -20.21 10.45
CA GLN A 89 -1.06 -20.60 11.75
C GLN A 89 -2.43 -21.27 11.63
N LEU A 90 -3.26 -20.83 10.69
CA LEU A 90 -4.55 -21.46 10.42
C LEU A 90 -4.36 -22.90 9.93
N GLU A 91 -3.44 -23.15 9.02
CA GLU A 91 -3.15 -24.48 8.48
C GLU A 91 -2.80 -25.48 9.60
N ALA A 92 -1.90 -25.09 10.52
CA ALA A 92 -1.58 -25.90 11.70
C ALA A 92 -2.82 -26.20 12.56
N LYS A 93 -3.64 -25.18 12.84
CA LYS A 93 -4.87 -25.33 13.64
C LYS A 93 -5.93 -26.18 12.96
N VAL A 94 -6.02 -26.14 11.64
CA VAL A 94 -6.94 -26.97 10.85
C VAL A 94 -6.52 -28.44 10.93
N MET A 95 -5.21 -28.73 10.90
CA MET A 95 -4.69 -30.10 11.02
C MET A 95 -4.92 -30.72 12.42
N GLU A 96 -4.96 -29.88 13.45
CA GLU A 96 -5.20 -30.28 14.84
C GLU A 96 -6.70 -30.30 15.22
N ALA A 97 -7.57 -29.74 14.37
CA ALA A 97 -8.99 -29.59 14.65
C ALA A 97 -9.71 -30.95 14.72
N SER A 98 -10.36 -31.22 15.86
CA SER A 98 -11.12 -32.46 16.08
C SER A 98 -12.61 -32.34 15.76
N SER A 99 -13.10 -31.14 15.48
CA SER A 99 -14.50 -30.88 15.11
C SER A 99 -14.66 -29.71 14.13
N LEU A 100 -15.79 -29.69 13.41
CA LEU A 100 -16.13 -28.59 12.50
C LEU A 100 -16.17 -27.24 13.24
N ASP A 101 -16.70 -27.20 14.46
CA ASP A 101 -16.75 -25.97 15.25
C ASP A 101 -15.36 -25.43 15.59
N THR A 102 -14.42 -26.31 15.92
CA THR A 102 -13.02 -25.90 16.17
C THR A 102 -12.36 -25.33 14.92
N LEU A 103 -12.63 -25.90 13.75
CA LEU A 103 -12.17 -25.40 12.45
C LEU A 103 -12.77 -24.03 12.13
N LEU A 104 -14.09 -23.87 12.28
CA LEU A 104 -14.79 -22.60 12.03
C LEU A 104 -14.30 -21.48 12.95
N ALA A 105 -14.06 -21.81 14.23
CA ALA A 105 -13.51 -20.87 15.19
C ALA A 105 -12.08 -20.45 14.83
N ALA A 106 -11.22 -21.40 14.42
CA ALA A 106 -9.86 -21.13 13.99
C ALA A 106 -9.83 -20.23 12.74
N HIS A 107 -10.67 -20.52 11.74
CA HIS A 107 -10.81 -19.73 10.52
C HIS A 107 -11.29 -18.31 10.80
N SER A 108 -12.37 -18.17 11.58
CA SER A 108 -12.90 -16.86 11.99
C SER A 108 -11.88 -16.05 12.80
N ALA A 109 -11.08 -16.70 13.64
CA ALA A 109 -10.02 -16.04 14.39
C ALA A 109 -8.86 -15.60 13.49
N CYS A 110 -8.47 -16.40 12.50
CA CYS A 110 -7.47 -16.04 11.50
C CYS A 110 -7.88 -14.75 10.77
N LEU A 111 -9.09 -14.69 10.22
CA LEU A 111 -9.56 -13.53 9.48
C LEU A 111 -9.68 -12.28 10.35
N ARG A 112 -10.13 -12.41 11.60
CA ARG A 112 -10.13 -11.29 12.53
C ARG A 112 -8.72 -10.74 12.76
N ARG A 113 -7.72 -11.60 12.94
CA ARG A 113 -6.32 -11.17 13.07
C ARG A 113 -5.79 -10.51 11.79
N CYS A 114 -6.10 -11.06 10.61
CA CYS A 114 -5.75 -10.41 9.35
C CYS A 114 -6.36 -9.00 9.23
N VAL A 115 -7.65 -8.84 9.55
CA VAL A 115 -8.36 -7.56 9.49
C VAL A 115 -7.76 -6.56 10.48
N ALA A 116 -7.49 -6.99 11.72
CA ALA A 116 -6.86 -6.17 12.75
C ALA A 116 -5.49 -5.64 12.31
N ARG A 117 -4.67 -6.53 11.73
CA ARG A 117 -3.31 -6.20 11.29
C ARG A 117 -3.25 -5.52 9.90
N SER A 118 -4.38 -5.28 9.23
CA SER A 118 -4.42 -4.66 7.89
C SER A 118 -4.99 -3.23 7.88
N PHE A 119 -4.96 -2.52 9.01
CA PHE A 119 -5.56 -1.18 9.16
C PHE A 119 -7.08 -1.12 8.98
N LEU A 120 -7.77 -2.26 8.98
CA LEU A 120 -9.20 -2.33 8.70
C LEU A 120 -10.08 -2.28 9.96
N GLU A 121 -9.49 -2.09 11.15
CA GLU A 121 -10.24 -1.91 12.38
C GLU A 121 -10.70 -0.46 12.58
N ALA A 122 -11.75 -0.27 13.39
CA ALA A 122 -12.33 1.05 13.63
C ALA A 122 -11.33 2.03 14.27
N GLY A 123 -10.36 1.53 15.04
CA GLY A 123 -9.32 2.34 15.66
C GLY A 123 -8.17 2.75 14.72
N SER A 124 -8.11 2.21 13.50
CA SER A 124 -7.03 2.46 12.54
C SER A 124 -7.49 3.21 11.28
N GLN A 125 -8.63 3.90 11.36
CA GLN A 125 -9.21 4.61 10.21
C GLN A 125 -8.30 5.70 9.64
N ASP A 126 -7.59 6.43 10.50
CA ASP A 126 -6.66 7.47 10.05
C ASP A 126 -5.46 6.87 9.31
N ALA A 127 -4.90 5.77 9.82
CA ALA A 127 -3.82 5.04 9.17
C ALA A 127 -4.26 4.47 7.82
N LEU A 128 -5.45 3.88 7.74
CA LEU A 128 -6.02 3.39 6.49
C LEU A 128 -6.22 4.52 5.48
N THR A 129 -6.76 5.65 5.93
CA THR A 129 -6.99 6.84 5.09
C THR A 129 -5.67 7.37 4.55
N ALA A 130 -4.61 7.42 5.38
CA ALA A 130 -3.29 7.84 4.94
C ALA A 130 -2.67 6.86 3.93
N VAL A 131 -2.76 5.54 4.17
CA VAL A 131 -2.25 4.52 3.25
C VAL A 131 -2.98 4.60 1.90
N VAL A 132 -4.32 4.64 1.91
CA VAL A 132 -5.11 4.77 0.68
C VAL A 132 -4.78 6.07 -0.04
N GLY A 133 -4.70 7.20 0.68
CA GLY A 133 -4.36 8.48 0.09
C GLY A 133 -2.97 8.51 -0.56
N ILE A 134 -1.97 7.83 0.03
CA ILE A 134 -0.64 7.69 -0.59
C ILE A 134 -0.69 6.82 -1.84
N LEU A 135 -1.44 5.71 -1.82
CA LEU A 135 -1.62 4.86 -3.01
C LEU A 135 -2.34 5.62 -4.13
N ASP A 136 -3.30 6.50 -3.79
CA ASP A 136 -3.95 7.38 -4.76
C ASP A 136 -2.95 8.39 -5.36
N GLN A 137 -2.01 8.92 -4.56
CA GLN A 137 -0.93 9.78 -5.09
C GLN A 137 -0.01 9.03 -6.07
N ALA A 138 0.26 7.75 -5.81
CA ALA A 138 1.02 6.89 -6.74
C ALA A 138 0.29 6.69 -8.07
N LEU A 139 -1.04 6.50 -8.03
CA LEU A 139 -1.87 6.39 -9.23
C LEU A 139 -1.95 7.73 -9.98
N GLU A 140 -2.15 8.85 -9.27
CA GLU A 140 -2.19 10.18 -9.88
C GLU A 140 -0.87 10.52 -10.59
N LEU A 141 0.27 10.19 -9.96
CA LEU A 141 1.58 10.36 -10.59
C LEU A 141 1.70 9.54 -11.87
N SER A 142 1.30 8.26 -11.82
CA SER A 142 1.38 7.37 -12.98
C SER A 142 0.54 7.88 -14.15
N CYS A 143 -0.72 8.27 -13.90
CA CYS A 143 -1.58 8.89 -14.91
C CYS A 143 -0.98 10.18 -15.48
N LEU A 144 -0.44 11.05 -14.64
CA LEU A 144 0.19 12.30 -15.09
C LEU A 144 1.44 12.05 -15.95
N LEU A 145 2.20 10.99 -15.69
CA LEU A 145 3.36 10.62 -16.51
C LEU A 145 2.97 10.02 -17.86
N GLU A 146 1.79 9.40 -17.97
CA GLU A 146 1.24 8.91 -19.23
C GLU A 146 0.67 10.06 -20.10
N GLU A 147 0.11 11.09 -19.47
CA GLU A 147 -0.46 12.26 -20.15
C GLU A 147 0.60 13.22 -20.73
N VAL A 148 1.82 13.19 -20.20
CA VAL A 148 2.84 14.22 -20.45
C VAL A 148 3.95 13.69 -21.35
N ASP A 149 4.24 14.43 -22.43
CA ASP A 149 5.46 14.20 -23.21
C ASP A 149 6.68 14.73 -22.45
N LEU A 150 7.42 13.80 -21.84
CA LEU A 150 8.62 14.09 -21.07
C LEU A 150 9.82 14.50 -21.94
N GLN A 151 9.71 14.46 -23.27
CA GLN A 151 10.74 14.96 -24.19
C GLN A 151 10.64 16.47 -24.45
N LEU A 152 9.58 17.12 -23.98
CA LEU A 152 9.46 18.59 -24.06
C LEU A 152 10.61 19.28 -23.29
N PRO A 153 11.15 20.39 -23.81
CA PRO A 153 12.27 21.10 -23.19
C PRO A 153 11.90 21.69 -21.81
N SER A 154 10.62 21.94 -21.56
CA SER A 154 10.09 22.36 -20.27
C SER A 154 8.68 21.80 -20.06
N LEU A 155 8.40 21.32 -18.85
CA LEU A 155 7.07 20.87 -18.46
C LEU A 155 6.08 22.06 -18.36
N PRO A 156 4.80 21.86 -18.72
CA PRO A 156 3.77 22.88 -18.51
C PRO A 156 3.63 23.26 -17.03
N ALA A 157 3.33 24.53 -16.74
CA ALA A 157 3.14 25.01 -15.37
C ALA A 157 2.05 24.24 -14.61
N SER A 158 0.97 23.84 -15.30
CA SER A 158 -0.10 23.02 -14.72
C SER A 158 0.39 21.64 -14.25
N VAL A 159 1.29 21.01 -15.00
CA VAL A 159 1.90 19.72 -14.67
C VAL A 159 2.82 19.88 -13.45
N ILE A 160 3.65 20.92 -13.42
CA ILE A 160 4.53 21.21 -12.28
C ILE A 160 3.73 21.44 -10.99
N VAL A 161 2.61 22.17 -11.06
CA VAL A 161 1.73 22.39 -9.91
C VAL A 161 1.13 21.08 -9.41
N ARG A 162 0.68 20.20 -10.32
CA ARG A 162 0.17 18.86 -9.95
C ARG A 162 1.26 17.99 -9.31
N LEU A 163 2.46 17.96 -9.87
CA LEU A 163 3.60 17.20 -9.32
C LEU A 163 3.96 17.66 -7.91
N ARG A 164 4.04 18.97 -7.68
CA ARG A 164 4.27 19.52 -6.33
C ARG A 164 3.14 19.18 -5.36
N ARG A 165 1.89 19.20 -5.83
CA ARG A 165 0.74 18.77 -5.02
C ARG A 165 0.89 17.32 -4.59
N ILE A 166 1.19 16.42 -5.52
CA ILE A 166 1.43 15.00 -5.25
C ILE A 166 2.53 14.83 -4.20
N GLU A 167 3.67 15.50 -4.37
CA GLU A 167 4.80 15.46 -3.44
C GLU A 167 4.41 15.95 -2.03
N THR A 168 3.74 17.11 -1.95
CA THR A 168 3.32 17.69 -0.66
C THR A 168 2.31 16.80 0.04
N THR A 169 1.28 16.31 -0.67
CA THR A 169 0.28 15.40 -0.12
C THR A 169 0.89 14.08 0.32
N PHE A 170 1.81 13.50 -0.46
CA PHE A 170 2.55 12.31 -0.06
C PHE A 170 3.32 12.54 1.25
N CYS A 171 4.07 13.64 1.35
CA CYS A 171 4.83 13.96 2.56
C CYS A 171 3.92 14.17 3.78
N ASP A 172 2.81 14.89 3.63
CA ASP A 172 1.87 15.17 4.71
C ASP A 172 1.20 13.90 5.22
N LEU A 173 0.72 13.03 4.31
CA LEU A 173 0.13 11.75 4.66
C LEU A 173 1.17 10.81 5.30
N ARG A 174 2.40 10.79 4.80
CA ARG A 174 3.50 10.00 5.39
C ARG A 174 3.82 10.48 6.81
N ARG A 175 3.83 11.79 7.06
CA ARG A 175 4.01 12.35 8.41
C ARG A 175 2.83 12.03 9.33
N SER A 176 1.60 12.16 8.84
CA SER A 176 0.39 11.79 9.59
C SER A 176 0.40 10.32 10.00
N LEU A 177 0.78 9.42 9.08
CA LEU A 177 0.93 8.00 9.37
C LEU A 177 1.96 7.79 10.49
N LYS A 178 3.14 8.42 10.42
CA LYS A 178 4.17 8.33 11.48
C LYS A 178 3.65 8.79 12.84
N LEU A 179 2.99 9.94 12.90
CA LEU A 179 2.47 10.50 14.15
C LEU A 179 1.37 9.61 14.76
N GLY A 180 0.47 9.09 13.93
CA GLY A 180 -0.56 8.14 14.36
C GLY A 180 0.02 6.84 14.91
N TYR A 181 1.16 6.37 14.39
CA TYR A 181 1.87 5.21 14.94
C TYR A 181 2.54 5.51 16.29
N MET A 182 3.11 6.70 16.48
CA MET A 182 3.77 7.06 17.74
C MET A 182 2.79 7.22 18.91
N ASP A 183 1.53 7.60 18.63
CA ASP A 183 0.49 7.79 19.64
C ASP A 183 -0.33 6.50 19.90
N GLY A 184 -0.36 5.57 18.93
CA GLY A 184 -1.28 4.42 18.91
C GLY A 184 -0.76 3.06 19.38
N GLY A 185 0.53 2.91 19.71
CA GLY A 185 1.06 1.69 20.35
C GLY A 185 0.81 0.36 19.59
N LEU A 186 0.76 0.37 18.26
CA LEU A 186 0.64 -0.85 17.43
C LEU A 186 2.01 -1.55 17.32
N THR A 187 2.36 -2.28 18.37
CA THR A 187 3.66 -2.92 18.65
C THR A 187 4.09 -4.03 17.67
N GLU A 188 3.27 -4.44 16.71
CA GLU A 188 3.63 -5.49 15.72
C GLU A 188 4.01 -4.95 14.32
N ALA A 189 3.98 -3.62 14.12
CA ALA A 189 4.36 -2.97 12.86
C ALA A 189 5.77 -2.35 12.90
N ASP A 190 6.59 -2.66 13.91
CA ASP A 190 7.95 -2.10 14.07
C ASP A 190 8.85 -2.32 12.83
N GLY A 191 8.71 -3.48 12.17
CA GLY A 191 9.46 -3.78 10.93
C GLY A 191 8.99 -2.98 9.70
N LEU A 192 7.71 -2.65 9.63
CA LEU A 192 7.15 -1.79 8.58
C LEU A 192 7.69 -0.36 8.67
N VAL A 193 7.80 0.15 9.89
CA VAL A 193 8.33 1.50 10.15
C VAL A 193 9.81 1.56 9.79
N GLN A 194 10.62 0.53 10.12
CA GLN A 194 12.02 0.48 9.70
C GLN A 194 12.21 0.30 8.18
N GLU A 195 11.40 -0.50 7.49
CA GLU A 195 11.54 -0.69 6.03
C GLU A 195 10.95 0.45 5.20
N VAL A 196 9.87 1.11 5.63
CA VAL A 196 9.37 2.34 4.99
C VAL A 196 10.35 3.52 5.20
N LEU A 197 11.28 3.40 6.16
CA LEU A 197 12.20 4.46 6.56
C LEU A 197 13.68 4.05 6.43
N PRO A 198 14.29 4.19 5.23
CA PRO A 198 15.68 4.58 5.24
C PRO A 198 15.75 5.95 5.94
N ALA A 199 16.65 6.07 6.92
CA ALA A 199 17.03 7.37 7.47
C ALA A 199 17.51 8.24 6.31
N SER A 200 16.67 9.15 5.85
CA SER A 200 17.08 10.21 4.93
C SER A 200 17.79 11.28 5.76
N ASP A 201 18.96 10.91 6.30
CA ASP A 201 20.02 11.79 6.77
C ASP A 201 21.25 11.41 5.93
N ASP A 202 21.28 11.88 4.67
CA ASP A 202 22.50 12.15 3.90
C ASP A 202 22.12 12.56 2.47
N PHE A 203 21.65 13.80 2.34
CA PHE A 203 21.92 14.62 1.16
C PHE A 203 22.39 15.98 1.67
N SER A 204 23.66 16.04 2.06
CA SER A 204 24.46 17.26 2.05
C SER A 204 25.11 17.45 0.68
#